data_AF-A0AAE0PGZ8-F1
#
_entry.id   AF-A0AAE0PGZ8-F1
#
_cell.length_a   1.000
_cell.length_b   1.000
_cell.length_c   1.000
_cell.angle_alpha   90.00
_cell.angle_beta   90.00
_cell.angle_gamma   90.00
#
_symmetry.space_group_name_H-M   'P 1'
#
loop_
_entity.id
_entity.type
_entity.pdbx_description
1 polymer ?
#
loop_
_entity_poly.entity_id
_entity_poly.type
_entity_poly.pdbx_seq_one_letter_code
_entity_poly.pdbx_strand_id
1 'polypeptide(L)'
;MLFTKAVALVAISFCSLLVSAAPALTSNHSTYRNNDLDTRAAATGYKNVVYFTNWGIYERKYNPSDLPVVNITHVLYAFANVTSNGTVYAIDEEANVIKYYPGDCAVWRRWAAPFLTAVRPL
;
A
#
# COMPACT_ATOMS: atom_id res chain seq x y z
N MET A 1 28.88 47.00 -34.96
CA MET A 1 29.18 45.56 -34.79
C MET A 1 28.10 44.91 -33.93
N LEU A 2 26.85 44.93 -34.44
CA LEU A 2 25.87 43.90 -34.16
C LEU A 2 26.31 42.70 -35.00
N PHE A 3 26.62 41.53 -34.44
CA PHE A 3 26.50 40.22 -35.12
C PHE A 3 26.93 39.12 -34.14
N THR A 4 26.07 38.82 -33.18
CA THR A 4 26.17 37.55 -32.42
C THR A 4 24.81 36.97 -32.02
N LYS A 5 23.71 37.65 -32.34
CA LYS A 5 22.34 37.13 -32.21
C LYS A 5 21.82 36.62 -33.57
N ALA A 6 22.51 35.67 -34.20
CA ALA A 6 22.08 35.16 -35.51
C ALA A 6 22.59 33.75 -35.86
N VAL A 7 22.75 32.85 -34.89
CA VAL A 7 23.05 31.42 -35.19
C VAL A 7 21.94 30.49 -34.66
N ALA A 8 20.80 31.04 -34.27
CA ALA A 8 19.70 30.26 -33.67
C ALA A 8 18.61 29.80 -34.66
N LEU A 9 18.73 30.01 -35.98
CA LEU A 9 17.56 29.88 -36.88
C LEU A 9 17.72 29.12 -38.20
N VAL A 10 18.82 28.41 -38.48
CA VAL A 10 18.97 27.77 -39.82
C VAL A 10 19.24 26.26 -39.83
N ALA A 11 19.41 25.59 -38.69
CA ALA A 11 19.61 24.13 -38.65
C ALA A 11 18.37 23.31 -38.25
N ILE A 12 17.16 23.89 -38.31
CA ILE A 12 15.88 23.17 -38.13
C ILE A 12 15.20 23.00 -39.50
N SER A 13 15.95 22.49 -40.46
CA SER A 13 15.41 22.02 -41.72
C SER A 13 16.17 20.76 -42.10
N PHE A 14 15.41 19.71 -42.44
CA PHE A 14 15.83 18.31 -42.67
C PHE A 14 15.95 17.41 -41.44
N CYS A 15 14.82 16.95 -40.91
CA CYS A 15 14.52 15.50 -40.85
C CYS A 15 13.06 15.26 -40.41
N SER A 16 12.11 15.78 -41.18
CA SER A 16 10.71 15.31 -41.11
C SER A 16 10.53 14.33 -42.25
N LEU A 17 10.53 13.02 -41.95
CA LEU A 17 9.75 11.96 -42.59
C LEU A 17 10.35 10.60 -42.21
N LEU A 18 9.68 9.92 -41.28
CA LEU A 18 9.42 8.47 -41.25
C LEU A 18 8.71 8.14 -39.92
N VAL A 19 7.46 8.58 -39.79
CA VAL A 19 6.52 7.92 -38.88
C VAL A 19 6.13 6.62 -39.58
N SER A 20 6.86 5.55 -39.27
CA SER A 20 6.43 4.20 -39.60
C SER A 20 5.17 3.92 -38.80
N ALA A 21 4.04 3.76 -39.50
CA ALA A 21 2.79 3.29 -38.92
C ALA A 21 3.01 1.87 -38.40
N ALA A 22 3.28 1.73 -37.10
CA ALA A 22 3.17 0.44 -36.45
C ALA A 22 1.67 0.08 -36.39
N PRO A 23 1.22 -1.07 -36.94
CA PRO A 23 -0.13 -1.53 -36.71
C PRO A 23 -0.30 -1.80 -35.22
N ALA A 24 -1.26 -1.10 -34.60
CA ALA A 24 -1.65 -1.36 -33.22
C ALA A 24 -2.04 -2.84 -33.10
N LEU A 25 -1.31 -3.58 -32.26
CA LEU A 25 -1.71 -4.91 -31.85
C LEU A 25 -3.09 -4.77 -31.20
N THR A 26 -4.12 -5.27 -31.89
CA THR A 26 -5.46 -5.36 -31.33
C THR A 26 -5.39 -6.33 -30.15
N SER A 27 -5.39 -5.78 -28.94
CA SER A 27 -5.69 -6.55 -27.75
C SER A 27 -7.08 -7.15 -27.94
N ASN A 28 -7.14 -8.48 -28.07
CA ASN A 28 -8.37 -9.21 -27.87
C ASN A 28 -8.73 -9.11 -26.39
N HIS A 29 -9.28 -7.96 -26.00
CA HIS A 29 -9.89 -7.79 -24.70
C HIS A 29 -11.15 -8.63 -24.69
N SER A 30 -11.01 -9.88 -24.23
CA SER A 30 -12.14 -10.72 -23.85
C SER A 30 -13.03 -9.87 -22.94
N THR A 31 -14.26 -9.63 -23.36
CA THR A 31 -15.28 -8.90 -22.59
C THR A 31 -15.61 -9.71 -21.34
N TYR A 32 -14.77 -9.56 -20.30
CA TYR A 32 -15.11 -9.99 -18.96
C TYR A 32 -16.20 -9.05 -18.45
N ARG A 33 -17.42 -9.45 -18.78
CA ARG A 33 -18.74 -9.05 -18.29
C ARG A 33 -18.75 -8.06 -17.13
N ASN A 34 -18.98 -6.78 -17.46
CA ASN A 34 -19.68 -5.64 -16.81
C ASN A 34 -19.96 -5.55 -15.28
N ASN A 35 -19.64 -6.54 -14.45
CA ASN A 35 -19.89 -6.48 -13.01
C ASN A 35 -18.90 -5.53 -12.30
N ASP A 36 -17.67 -5.41 -12.81
CA ASP A 36 -16.65 -4.57 -12.19
C ASP A 36 -16.90 -3.07 -12.40
N LEU A 37 -17.52 -2.68 -13.51
CA LEU A 37 -17.84 -1.28 -13.81
C LEU A 37 -19.08 -0.80 -13.04
N ASP A 38 -20.10 -1.64 -12.91
CA ASP A 38 -21.26 -1.36 -12.07
C ASP A 38 -20.90 -1.33 -10.59
N THR A 39 -19.98 -2.21 -10.14
CA THR A 39 -19.46 -2.19 -8.76
C THR A 39 -18.59 -0.96 -8.50
N ARG A 40 -17.81 -0.49 -9.48
CA ARG A 40 -17.03 0.77 -9.38
C ARG A 40 -17.93 2.01 -9.39
N ALA A 41 -19.02 1.99 -10.17
CA ALA A 41 -20.02 3.04 -10.19
C ALA A 41 -20.82 3.12 -8.87
N ALA A 42 -21.01 1.99 -8.19
CA ALA A 42 -21.54 1.94 -6.82
C ALA A 42 -20.56 2.46 -5.76
N ALA A 43 -19.26 2.49 -6.04
CA ALA A 43 -18.21 2.98 -5.13
C ALA A 43 -17.97 4.50 -5.20
N THR A 44 -18.99 5.28 -5.57
CA THR A 44 -18.93 6.74 -5.80
C THR A 44 -19.07 7.60 -4.52
N GLY A 45 -19.07 6.97 -3.34
CA GLY A 45 -19.10 7.68 -2.05
C GLY A 45 -17.76 8.26 -1.61
N TYR A 46 -17.79 9.31 -0.79
CA TYR A 46 -16.59 9.85 -0.13
C TYR A 46 -15.94 8.80 0.77
N LYS A 47 -14.61 8.82 0.80
CA LYS A 47 -13.81 7.93 1.66
C LYS A 47 -13.08 8.75 2.71
N ASN A 48 -13.18 8.33 3.97
CA ASN A 48 -12.32 8.81 5.04
C ASN A 48 -11.26 7.74 5.33
N VAL A 49 -10.02 8.03 4.95
CA VAL A 49 -8.90 7.09 4.98
C VAL A 49 -7.87 7.58 5.98
N VAL A 50 -7.48 6.72 6.93
CA VAL A 50 -6.48 7.06 7.96
C VAL A 50 -5.31 6.09 7.92
N TYR A 51 -4.13 6.56 8.33
CA TYR A 51 -2.98 5.71 8.58
C TYR A 51 -2.92 5.32 10.04
N PHE A 52 -2.82 4.02 10.31
CA PHE A 52 -2.52 3.50 11.65
C PHE A 52 -1.08 3.01 11.67
N THR A 53 -0.23 3.68 12.45
CA THR A 53 1.19 3.37 12.50
C THR A 53 1.47 2.37 13.61
N ASN A 54 2.15 1.27 13.30
CA ASN A 54 2.43 0.20 14.26
C ASN A 54 3.21 0.70 15.50
N TRP A 55 4.14 1.64 15.35
CA TRP A 55 4.86 2.22 16.49
C TRP A 55 4.00 3.12 17.42
N GLY A 56 2.75 3.41 17.05
CA GLY A 56 1.81 4.20 17.87
C GLY A 56 1.40 3.51 19.17
N ILE A 57 1.52 2.18 19.22
CA ILE A 57 1.12 1.35 20.36
C ILE A 57 2.11 1.40 21.54
N TYR A 58 3.28 2.02 21.33
CA TYR A 58 4.34 2.13 22.33
C TYR A 58 4.17 3.41 23.15
N GLU A 59 5.01 4.42 22.91
CA GLU A 59 5.02 5.66 23.71
C GLU A 59 3.71 6.45 23.62
N ARG A 60 3.06 6.44 22.46
CA ARG A 60 1.78 7.13 22.23
C ARG A 60 0.60 6.39 22.86
N LYS A 61 0.78 5.10 23.20
CA LYS A 61 -0.24 4.23 23.79
C LYS A 61 -1.57 4.26 23.02
N TYR A 62 -1.51 4.43 21.70
CA TYR A 62 -2.67 4.47 20.83
C TYR A 62 -2.84 3.11 20.16
N ASN A 63 -3.83 2.35 20.64
CA ASN A 63 -4.06 0.97 20.25
C ASN A 63 -5.09 0.90 19.12
N PRO A 64 -5.19 -0.23 18.40
CA PRO A 64 -6.20 -0.40 17.35
C PRO A 64 -7.64 -0.18 17.83
N SER A 65 -7.92 -0.49 19.10
CA SER A 65 -9.22 -0.26 19.74
C SER A 65 -9.59 1.22 19.90
N ASP A 66 -8.61 2.12 19.84
CA ASP A 66 -8.80 3.55 20.07
C ASP A 66 -9.19 4.30 18.77
N LEU A 67 -9.29 3.58 17.64
CA LEU A 67 -9.71 4.15 16.36
C LEU A 67 -11.20 4.54 16.37
N PRO A 68 -11.56 5.76 15.92
CA PRO A 68 -12.95 6.18 15.80
C PRO A 68 -13.61 5.57 14.55
N VAL A 69 -13.80 4.25 14.56
CA VAL A 69 -14.23 3.43 13.40
C VAL A 69 -15.56 3.86 12.79
N VAL A 70 -16.43 4.54 13.55
CA VAL A 70 -17.71 5.08 13.04
C VAL A 70 -17.50 6.13 11.94
N ASN A 71 -16.39 6.87 12.00
CA ASN A 71 -16.12 7.97 11.10
C ASN A 71 -15.14 7.60 9.98
N ILE A 72 -14.56 6.40 10.02
CA ILE A 72 -13.49 5.96 9.14
C ILE A 72 -14.04 4.92 8.17
N THR A 73 -13.72 5.05 6.88
CA THR A 73 -14.10 4.05 5.89
C THR A 73 -12.95 3.10 5.55
N HIS A 74 -11.70 3.54 5.65
CA HIS A 74 -10.52 2.70 5.39
C HIS A 74 -9.38 3.01 6.37
N VAL A 75 -8.70 1.96 6.83
CA VAL A 75 -7.48 2.06 7.64
C VAL A 75 -6.33 1.50 6.82
N LEU A 76 -5.27 2.29 6.67
CA LEU A 76 -4.02 1.89 6.06
C LEU A 76 -3.01 1.58 7.16
N TYR A 77 -2.66 0.30 7.31
CA TYR A 77 -1.65 -0.12 8.28
C TYR A 77 -0.26 0.31 7.79
N ALA A 78 0.45 1.10 8.59
CA ALA A 78 1.71 1.72 8.22
C ALA A 78 2.85 1.33 9.17
N PHE A 79 4.05 1.00 8.70
CA PHE A 79 4.43 0.68 7.31
C PHE A 79 4.92 -0.76 7.24
N ALA A 80 4.80 -1.36 6.05
CA ALA A 80 5.54 -2.56 5.69
C ALA A 80 6.82 -2.17 4.94
N ASN A 81 7.86 -2.99 5.04
CA ASN A 81 9.11 -2.77 4.34
C ASN A 81 9.28 -3.79 3.22
N VAL A 82 10.21 -3.50 2.31
CA VAL A 82 10.42 -4.29 1.09
C VAL A 82 11.90 -4.64 0.97
N THR A 83 12.21 -5.91 0.69
CA THR A 83 13.58 -6.35 0.41
C THR A 83 14.01 -5.92 -0.99
N SER A 84 15.31 -6.01 -1.30
CA SER A 84 15.83 -5.72 -2.66
C SER A 84 15.17 -6.55 -3.76
N ASN A 85 14.63 -7.72 -3.40
CA ASN A 85 14.00 -8.66 -4.32
C ASN A 85 12.48 -8.46 -4.40
N GLY A 86 11.92 -7.44 -3.74
CA GLY A 86 10.50 -7.12 -3.76
C GLY A 86 9.64 -7.86 -2.74
N THR A 87 10.23 -8.67 -1.86
CA THR A 87 9.47 -9.35 -0.80
C THR A 87 9.08 -8.34 0.29
N VAL A 88 7.79 -8.31 0.64
CA VAL A 88 7.28 -7.44 1.71
C VAL A 88 7.44 -8.14 3.06
N TYR A 89 7.92 -7.42 4.07
CA TYR A 89 8.09 -7.93 5.43
C TYR A 89 7.68 -6.89 6.49
N ALA A 90 7.36 -7.40 7.69
CA ALA A 90 7.06 -6.58 8.85
C ALA A 90 8.34 -5.93 9.40
N ILE A 91 8.31 -4.63 9.65
CA ILE A 91 9.43 -3.92 10.30
C ILE A 91 9.55 -4.33 11.78
N ASP A 92 8.41 -4.61 12.41
CA ASP A 92 8.29 -4.90 13.84
C ASP A 92 7.25 -5.99 14.03
N GLU A 93 7.70 -7.23 14.21
CA GLU A 93 6.84 -8.40 14.41
C GLU A 93 6.08 -8.34 15.74
N GLU A 94 6.67 -7.70 16.76
CA GLU A 94 6.05 -7.57 18.08
C GLU A 94 4.79 -6.72 17.99
N ALA A 95 4.90 -5.54 17.38
CA ALA A 95 3.76 -4.67 17.15
C ALA A 95 2.70 -5.27 16.20
N ASN A 96 3.14 -6.03 15.20
CA ASN A 96 2.29 -6.45 14.09
C ASN A 96 1.55 -7.78 14.33
N VAL A 97 2.13 -8.70 15.11
CA VAL A 97 1.62 -10.08 15.22
C VAL A 97 1.57 -10.61 16.66
N ILE A 98 2.52 -10.22 17.50
CA ILE A 98 2.71 -10.88 18.81
C ILE A 98 1.96 -10.16 19.93
N LYS A 99 1.91 -8.82 19.91
CA LYS A 99 1.29 -8.04 20.99
C LYS A 99 -0.20 -8.35 21.13
N TYR A 100 -0.57 -8.80 22.32
CA TYR A 100 -1.94 -9.13 22.70
C TYR A 100 -2.68 -7.92 23.28
N TYR A 101 -3.94 -7.74 22.88
CA TYR A 101 -4.83 -6.69 23.37
C TYR A 101 -5.96 -7.27 24.25
N PRO A 102 -6.44 -6.54 25.26
CA PRO A 102 -7.63 -6.93 26.01
C PRO A 102 -8.82 -7.12 25.07
N GLY A 103 -9.44 -8.30 25.10
CA GLY A 103 -10.56 -8.66 24.21
C GLY A 103 -10.19 -9.60 23.07
N ASP A 104 -8.90 -9.81 22.81
CA ASP A 104 -8.45 -10.84 21.87
C ASP A 104 -8.83 -12.24 22.37
N CYS A 105 -9.21 -13.13 21.45
CA CYS A 105 -9.66 -14.46 21.84
C CYS A 105 -8.51 -15.23 22.53
N ALA A 106 -8.76 -15.72 23.75
CA ALA A 106 -7.76 -16.34 24.60
C ALA A 106 -7.34 -17.76 24.14
N VAL A 107 -7.59 -18.13 22.88
CA VAL A 107 -7.36 -19.48 22.36
C VAL A 107 -5.90 -19.89 22.54
N TRP A 108 -4.95 -18.96 22.40
CA TRP A 108 -3.53 -19.26 22.61
C TRP A 108 -3.20 -19.64 24.06
N ARG A 109 -3.86 -19.05 25.08
CA ARG A 109 -3.61 -19.40 26.49
C ARG A 109 -4.03 -20.83 26.82
N ARG A 110 -5.07 -21.35 26.15
CA ARG A 110 -5.58 -22.72 26.38
C ARG A 110 -4.61 -23.79 25.92
N TRP A 111 -3.84 -23.54 24.85
CA TRP A 111 -2.90 -24.50 24.27
C TRP A 111 -1.43 -24.27 24.70
N ALA A 112 -1.06 -23.07 25.15
CA ALA A 112 0.30 -22.73 25.58
C ALA A 112 0.57 -22.88 27.09
N ALA A 113 -0.47 -22.97 27.94
CA ALA A 113 -0.33 -23.14 29.38
C ALA A 113 0.57 -24.31 29.85
N PRO A 114 0.58 -25.50 29.21
CA PRO A 114 1.47 -26.59 29.64
C PRO A 114 2.96 -26.34 29.32
N PHE A 115 3.31 -25.42 28.43
CA PHE A 115 4.71 -25.12 28.09
C PHE A 115 5.35 -24.04 28.98
N LEU A 116 4.55 -23.15 29.58
CA LEU A 116 5.06 -22.04 30.40
C LEU A 116 5.20 -22.38 31.90
N THR A 117 4.63 -23.50 32.35
CA THR A 117 4.79 -24.01 33.73
C THR A 117 6.00 -24.92 33.92
N ALA A 118 6.63 -25.37 32.84
CA ALA A 118 7.78 -26.29 32.88
C ALA A 118 9.17 -25.59 32.93
N VAL A 119 9.23 -24.26 32.85
CA VAL A 119 10.51 -23.49 32.73
C VAL A 119 10.73 -22.51 33.89
N ARG A 120 10.09 -22.71 35.05
CA ARG A 120 10.47 -22.01 36.28
C ARG A 120 11.32 -22.95 37.14
N PRO A 121 12.65 -22.77 37.24
CA PRO A 121 13.43 -23.45 38.25
C PRO A 121 13.04 -22.91 39.64
N LEU A 122 13.06 -23.79 40.63
CA LEU A 122 12.93 -23.44 42.06
C LEU A 122 14.08 -22.53 42.52
#